data_AF-A0A965I3J6-F1
#
_entry.id   AF-A0A965I3J6-F1
#
_cell.length_a   1.000
_cell.length_b   1.000
_cell.length_c   1.000
_cell.angle_alpha   90.00
_cell.angle_beta   90.00
_cell.angle_gamma   90.00
#
_symmetry.space_group_name_H-M   'P 1'
#
loop_
_entity.id
_entity.type
_entity.pdbx_description
1 polymer ?
#
loop_
_entity_poly.entity_id
_entity_poly.type
_entity_poly.pdbx_seq_one_letter_code
_entity_poly.pdbx_strand_id
1 'polypeptide(L)' 'MNVNAGTRNGPLRVGIGGPVGAGKTSMTEALCRYLAPQISLAVITNDIYTREDA' A
#
# COMPACT_ATOMS: atom_id res chain seq x y z
N MET A 1 -23.30 1.53 -17.04
CA MET A 1 -21.86 1.56 -16.70
C MET A 1 -21.49 0.15 -16.24
N ASN A 2 -20.68 -0.55 -17.01
CA ASN A 2 -20.42 -1.97 -16.81
C ASN A 2 -19.38 -2.15 -15.69
N VAL A 3 -19.84 -2.57 -14.50
CA VAL A 3 -18.95 -2.96 -13.40
C VAL A 3 -18.28 -4.28 -13.78
N ASN A 4 -17.01 -4.19 -14.15
CA ASN A 4 -16.22 -5.23 -14.79
C ASN A 4 -16.02 -6.47 -13.89
N ALA A 5 -15.77 -7.60 -14.54
CA ALA A 5 -15.64 -8.94 -13.98
C ALA A 5 -14.76 -9.01 -12.72
N GLY A 6 -15.36 -9.41 -11.60
CA GLY A 6 -14.62 -9.73 -10.39
C GLY A 6 -13.65 -10.88 -10.64
N THR A 7 -12.36 -10.65 -10.39
CA THR A 7 -11.38 -11.73 -10.32
C THR A 7 -11.87 -12.75 -9.29
N ARG A 8 -11.69 -14.05 -9.58
CA ARG A 8 -12.17 -15.16 -8.72
C ARG A 8 -11.69 -15.06 -7.25
N ASN A 9 -10.66 -14.27 -6.99
CA ASN A 9 -9.96 -14.14 -5.71
C ASN A 9 -10.06 -12.73 -5.07
N GLY A 10 -10.85 -11.83 -5.65
CA GLY A 10 -10.97 -10.44 -5.19
C GLY A 10 -9.74 -9.57 -5.50
N PRO A 11 -9.64 -8.37 -4.88
CA PRO A 11 -8.54 -7.44 -5.11
C PRO A 11 -7.17 -8.04 -4.78
N LEU A 12 -6.14 -7.65 -5.54
CA LEU A 12 -4.75 -8.01 -5.25
C LEU A 12 -4.32 -7.42 -3.91
N ARG A 13 -3.69 -8.23 -3.05
CA ARG A 13 -3.14 -7.83 -1.75
C ARG A 13 -1.63 -8.09 -1.76
N VAL A 14 -0.84 -7.09 -1.40
CA VAL A 14 0.63 -7.16 -1.41
C VAL A 14 1.17 -6.73 -0.05
N GLY A 15 2.06 -7.55 0.53
CA GLY A 15 2.78 -7.22 1.76
C GLY A 15 4.22 -6.82 1.46
N ILE A 16 4.72 -5.77 2.12
CA ILE A 16 6.09 -5.28 1.99
C ILE A 16 6.83 -5.54 3.31
N GLY A 17 7.76 -6.51 3.30
CA GLY A 17 8.58 -6.90 4.45
C GLY A 17 10.04 -6.47 4.32
N GLY A 18 10.78 -6.45 5.44
CA GLY A 18 12.19 -6.06 5.49
C GLY A 18 12.61 -5.50 6.86
N PRO A 19 13.92 -5.39 7.15
CA PRO A 19 14.42 -4.93 8.44
C PRO A 19 14.04 -3.47 8.74
N VAL A 20 14.23 -3.05 9.99
CA VAL A 20 14.05 -1.66 10.41
C VAL A 20 15.00 -0.77 9.59
N GLY A 21 14.51 0.39 9.12
CA GLY A 21 15.31 1.30 8.29
C GLY A 21 15.41 0.95 6.80
N ALA A 22 14.85 -0.18 6.33
CA ALA A 22 14.91 -0.58 4.91
C ALA A 22 14.06 0.28 3.94
N GLY A 23 13.45 1.37 4.42
CA GLY A 23 12.66 2.27 3.58
C GLY A 23 11.31 1.72 3.10
N LYS A 24 10.76 0.69 3.76
CA LYS A 24 9.47 0.05 3.39
C LYS A 24 8.36 1.09 3.17
N THR A 25 8.17 2.00 4.13
CA THR A 25 7.14 3.05 4.06
C THR A 25 7.38 4.03 2.91
N SER A 26 8.63 4.47 2.73
CA SER A 26 9.01 5.37 1.62
C SER A 26 8.81 4.72 0.25
N MET A 27 9.13 3.42 0.12
CA MET A 27 8.86 2.66 -1.10
C MET A 27 7.36 2.52 -1.35
N THR A 28 6.57 2.20 -0.32
CA THR A 28 5.11 2.14 -0.41
C THR A 28 4.56 3.48 -0.90
N GLU A 29 4.97 4.60 -0.33
CA GLU A 29 4.53 5.93 -0.74
C GLU A 29 4.86 6.23 -2.22
N ALA A 30 6.09 5.94 -2.66
CA ALA A 30 6.51 6.13 -4.05
C ALA A 30 5.69 5.26 -5.01
N LEU A 31 5.49 3.98 -4.66
CA LEU A 31 4.69 3.03 -5.42
C LEU A 31 3.24 3.49 -5.53
N CYS A 32 2.66 3.98 -4.43
CA CYS A 32 1.29 4.47 -4.40
C CYS A 32 1.12 5.71 -5.26
N ARG A 33 2.05 6.67 -5.21
CA ARG A 33 2.01 7.86 -6.08
C ARG A 33 2.06 7.50 -7.56
N TYR A 34 2.87 6.50 -7.91
CA TYR A 34 2.97 6.01 -9.30
C TYR A 34 1.72 5.27 -9.78
N LEU A 35 1.10 4.47 -8.90
CA LEU A 35 -0.02 3.59 -9.25
C LEU A 35 -1.41 4.22 -9.05
N ALA A 36 -1.57 5.20 -8.16
CA ALA A 36 -2.83 5.88 -7.90
C ALA A 36 -3.58 6.38 -9.14
N PRO A 37 -2.93 6.95 -10.19
CA PRO A 37 -3.65 7.35 -11.41
C PRO A 37 -4.06 6.18 -12.30
N GLN A 38 -3.52 4.98 -12.09
CA GLN A 38 -3.69 3.82 -12.96
C GLN A 38 -4.69 2.81 -12.40
N ILE A 39 -4.79 2.68 -11.08
CA ILE A 39 -5.60 1.68 -10.41
C ILE A 39 -6.27 2.21 -9.15
N SER A 40 -7.44 1.64 -8.82
CA SER A 40 -8.06 1.84 -7.51
C SER A 40 -7.22 1.16 -6.44
N LEU A 41 -6.56 1.94 -5.59
CA LEU A 41 -5.57 1.47 -4.62
C LEU A 41 -5.87 2.00 -3.21
N ALA A 42 -5.61 1.17 -2.20
CA ALA A 42 -5.64 1.54 -0.79
C ALA A 42 -4.38 1.01 -0.09
N VAL A 43 -3.87 1.75 0.90
CA VAL A 43 -2.72 1.37 1.71
C VAL A 43 -3.17 1.16 3.14
N ILE A 44 -2.81 0.02 3.72
CA ILE A 44 -3.01 -0.27 5.14
C ILE A 44 -1.62 -0.40 5.75
N THR A 45 -1.27 0.53 6.62
CA THR A 45 -0.04 0.50 7.40
C THR A 45 -0.40 0.48 8.88
N ASN A 46 0.23 -0.39 9.66
CA ASN A 46 0.08 -0.42 11.11
C ASN A 46 1.11 0.48 11.82
N ASP A 47 1.75 1.39 11.07
CA ASP A 47 2.90 2.18 11.51
C ASP A 47 2.51 3.67 11.63
N ILE A 48 1.59 3.96 12.54
CA ILE A 48 1.27 5.34 12.98
C ILE A 48 2.03 5.61 14.28
N TYR A 49 3.35 5.41 14.31
CA TYR A 49 4.16 5.99 15.37
C TYR A 49 4.17 7.51 15.19
N THR A 50 3.22 8.19 15.85
CA THR A 50 3.35 9.59 16.21
C THR A 50 4.45 9.70 17.24
N ARG A 51 5.46 10.53 16.98
CA ARG A 51 6.56 10.81 17.91
C ARG A 51 6.01 11.38 19.23
N GLU A 52 5.98 10.56 20.28
CA GLU A 52 6.24 10.94 21.67
C GLU A 52 7.02 9.75 22.29
N ASP A 53 8.08 10.04 23.05
CA ASP A 53 9.05 9.12 23.66
C ASP A 53 10.24 8.65 22.80
N ALA A 54 11.22 9.55 22.72
CA ALA A 54 12.64 9.20 22.81
C ALA A 54 13.13 9.53 24.23
#